data_AF-A0A370HU14-F1
#
_entry.id   AF-A0A370HU14-F1
#
_cell.length_a   1.000
_cell.length_b   1.000
_cell.length_c   1.000
_cell.angle_alpha   90.00
_cell.angle_beta   90.00
_cell.angle_gamma   90.00
#
_symmetry.space_group_name_H-M   'P 1'
#
loop_
_entity.id
_entity.type
_entity.pdbx_description
1 polymer ?
#
loop_
_entity_poly.entity_id
_entity_poly.type
_entity_poly.pdbx_seq_one_letter_code
_entity_poly.pdbx_strand_id
1 'polypeptide(L)'
;MSRHVLAVAATLCTVLALGACSSARLGGFGSSPVRSAAAAPAPLAQEPVEAVPSGPVTSSPLPPIDGQPLPPVAGAPGSPSGTEVAGLPPAAAPAPAPAATSRTAMVGNWTARDASGGTCRVQLSSTPALDLYRASASGCSNQDLSRVNAWDYRDGEVYLYQTGGSVAARLRGSSGSLNGVLAKSGAPLSMGR
;
A
#
# COMPACT_ATOMS: atom_id res chain seq x y z
N MET A 1 7.76 -26.00 63.52
CA MET A 1 7.87 -24.63 62.99
C MET A 1 8.85 -24.47 61.80
N SER A 2 9.62 -25.49 61.37
CA SER A 2 10.59 -25.33 60.25
C SER A 2 10.01 -25.43 58.82
N ARG A 3 8.85 -26.07 58.62
CA ARG A 3 8.30 -26.31 57.28
C ARG A 3 7.71 -25.05 56.64
N HIS A 4 7.09 -24.19 57.43
CA HIS A 4 6.56 -22.90 56.95
C HIS A 4 7.69 -21.90 56.67
N VAL A 5 8.77 -21.93 57.44
CA VAL A 5 9.96 -21.08 57.20
C VAL A 5 10.66 -21.47 55.89
N LEU A 6 10.77 -22.78 55.61
CA LEU A 6 11.32 -23.30 54.34
C LEU A 6 10.42 -22.97 53.14
N ALA A 7 9.10 -23.06 53.29
CA ALA A 7 8.15 -22.72 52.23
C ALA A 7 8.13 -21.21 51.91
N VAL A 8 8.27 -20.36 52.93
CA VAL A 8 8.36 -18.90 52.76
C VAL A 8 9.70 -18.49 52.14
N ALA A 9 10.81 -19.14 52.49
CA ALA A 9 12.10 -18.85 51.87
C ALA A 9 12.15 -19.23 50.38
N ALA A 10 11.58 -20.38 50.01
CA ALA A 10 11.54 -20.84 48.62
C ALA A 10 10.65 -19.96 47.70
N THR A 11 9.56 -19.42 48.25
CA THR A 11 8.67 -18.50 47.53
C THR A 11 9.28 -17.10 47.39
N LEU A 12 10.08 -16.63 48.36
CA LEU A 12 10.79 -15.35 48.25
C LEU A 12 11.87 -15.38 47.15
N CYS A 13 12.62 -16.48 47.02
CA CYS A 13 13.68 -16.61 46.01
C CYS A 13 13.15 -16.67 44.57
N THR A 14 11.96 -17.23 44.35
CA THR A 14 11.37 -17.32 43.01
C THR A 14 10.83 -15.98 42.51
N VAL A 15 10.33 -15.11 43.41
CA VAL A 15 9.88 -13.76 43.03
C VAL A 15 11.04 -12.81 42.69
N LEU A 16 12.20 -12.97 43.35
CA LEU A 16 13.38 -12.13 43.03
C LEU A 16 14.02 -12.46 41.66
N ALA A 17 13.90 -13.69 41.15
CA ALA A 17 14.53 -14.09 39.90
C ALA A 17 13.79 -13.56 38.64
N LEU A 18 12.51 -13.18 38.75
CA LEU A 18 11.70 -12.71 37.62
C LEU A 18 11.83 -11.19 37.37
N GLY A 19 12.51 -10.43 38.23
CA GLY A 19 12.63 -8.97 38.14
C GLY A 19 13.88 -8.42 37.46
N ALA A 20 14.83 -9.27 37.04
CA ALA A 20 16.16 -8.83 36.61
C ALA A 20 16.33 -8.55 35.10
N CYS A 21 15.28 -8.70 34.27
CA CYS A 21 15.37 -8.43 32.82
C CYS A 21 14.66 -7.15 32.35
N SER A 22 14.20 -6.28 33.25
CA SER A 22 13.54 -5.01 32.90
C SER A 22 14.27 -3.79 33.48
N SER A 23 15.59 -3.70 33.29
CA SER A 23 16.38 -2.53 33.68
C SER A 23 17.25 -2.01 32.55
N ALA A 24 16.58 -1.57 31.49
CA ALA A 24 17.08 -0.48 30.68
C ALA A 24 15.87 0.39 30.41
N ARG A 25 16.01 1.70 30.67
CA ARG A 25 15.02 2.79 30.47
C ARG A 25 14.29 3.19 31.75
N LEU A 26 14.90 4.10 32.54
CA LEU A 26 14.28 5.38 32.96
C LEU A 26 15.23 6.20 33.88
N GLY A 27 15.68 7.35 33.36
CA GLY A 27 16.12 8.54 34.11
C GLY A 27 17.57 8.55 34.62
N GLY A 28 18.39 9.57 34.42
CA GLY A 28 18.17 10.91 33.88
C GLY A 28 19.07 11.93 34.61
N PHE A 29 19.70 12.82 33.83
CA PHE A 29 20.20 14.16 34.19
C PHE A 29 21.47 14.31 35.04
N GLY A 30 22.55 14.81 34.41
CA GLY A 30 23.64 15.49 35.14
C GLY A 30 24.99 15.56 34.43
N SER A 31 25.16 16.54 33.54
CA SER A 31 26.38 17.36 33.41
C SER A 31 27.68 16.73 32.86
N SER A 32 27.98 16.97 31.57
CA SER A 32 29.33 17.41 31.14
C SER A 32 29.37 17.85 29.67
N PRO A 33 30.32 18.74 29.32
CA PRO A 33 30.08 19.82 28.37
C PRO A 33 30.38 19.46 26.91
N VAL A 34 29.78 20.28 26.05
CA VAL A 34 30.09 20.51 24.64
C VAL A 34 31.59 20.39 24.36
N ARG A 35 31.98 19.37 23.59
CA ARG A 35 33.28 19.34 22.91
C ARG A 35 33.02 19.22 21.41
N SER A 36 32.95 20.39 20.78
CA SER A 36 33.18 20.54 19.35
C SER A 36 34.61 20.10 19.04
N ALA A 37 34.79 19.11 18.17
CA ALA A 37 35.97 18.96 17.31
C ALA A 37 35.80 17.82 16.29
N ALA A 38 35.66 18.25 15.03
CA ALA A 38 36.28 17.67 13.83
C ALA A 38 36.13 16.16 13.54
N ALA A 39 35.25 15.85 12.59
CA ALA A 39 35.58 15.16 11.32
C ALA A 39 34.28 14.80 10.59
N ALA A 40 33.84 15.66 9.67
CA ALA A 40 32.81 15.29 8.70
C ALA A 40 33.45 14.38 7.64
N PRO A 41 32.93 13.16 7.40
CA PRO A 41 33.16 12.49 6.13
C PRO A 41 32.37 13.28 5.08
N ALA A 42 33.07 13.81 4.09
CA ALA A 42 32.44 14.45 2.94
C ALA A 42 31.39 13.49 2.33
N PRO A 43 30.12 13.92 2.15
CA PRO A 43 29.25 13.22 1.24
C PRO A 43 29.88 13.37 -0.15
N LEU A 44 30.28 12.25 -0.74
CA LEU A 44 30.60 12.19 -2.16
C LEU A 44 29.43 12.83 -2.90
N ALA A 45 29.70 13.96 -3.54
CA ALA A 45 28.79 14.62 -4.46
C ALA A 45 28.34 13.57 -5.47
N GLN A 46 27.10 13.10 -5.31
CA GLN A 46 26.42 12.42 -6.39
C GLN A 46 26.20 13.51 -7.44
N GLU A 47 26.94 13.43 -8.55
CA GLU A 47 26.66 14.20 -9.75
C GLU A 47 25.14 14.13 -10.03
N PRO A 48 24.46 15.29 -10.16
CA PRO A 48 23.08 15.31 -10.57
C PRO A 48 22.99 14.65 -11.95
N VAL A 49 22.53 13.40 -12.00
CA VAL A 49 22.21 12.76 -13.27
C VAL A 49 21.02 13.53 -13.83
N GLU A 50 21.30 14.27 -14.90
CA GLU A 50 20.33 15.07 -15.63
C GLU A 50 19.13 14.20 -16.03
N ALA A 51 17.93 14.68 -15.72
CA ALA A 51 16.70 14.01 -16.09
C ALA A 51 16.57 13.99 -17.61
N VAL A 52 16.83 12.85 -18.24
CA VAL A 52 16.59 12.66 -19.67
C VAL A 52 15.07 12.68 -19.89
N PRO A 53 14.51 13.66 -20.63
CA PRO A 53 13.11 13.66 -20.96
C PRO A 53 12.80 12.46 -21.86
N SER A 54 11.88 11.60 -21.40
CA SER A 54 11.28 10.60 -22.28
C SER A 54 10.47 11.36 -23.33
N GLY A 55 10.89 11.27 -24.60
CA GLY A 55 10.19 11.92 -25.72
C GLY A 55 8.73 11.45 -25.82
N PRO A 56 7.85 12.24 -26.47
CA PRO A 56 6.44 11.90 -26.59
C PRO A 56 6.26 10.57 -27.31
N VAL A 57 5.52 9.66 -26.69
CA VAL A 57 5.09 8.40 -27.30
C VAL A 57 4.05 8.73 -28.36
N THR A 58 4.46 8.73 -29.63
CA THR A 58 3.54 8.84 -30.76
C THR A 58 2.86 7.49 -30.98
N SER A 59 1.56 7.42 -30.71
CA SER A 59 0.73 6.29 -31.12
C SER A 59 0.25 6.57 -32.54
N SER A 60 0.95 6.02 -33.52
CA SER A 60 0.47 6.03 -34.91
C SER A 60 -0.62 4.97 -35.02
N PRO A 61 -1.88 5.31 -35.33
CA PRO A 61 -2.94 4.32 -35.53
C PRO A 61 -2.60 3.47 -36.75
N LEU A 62 -2.76 2.14 -36.59
CA LEU A 62 -2.63 1.20 -37.69
C LEU A 62 -3.66 1.52 -38.80
N PRO A 63 -3.30 1.35 -40.09
CA PRO A 63 -4.25 1.54 -41.18
C PRO A 63 -5.45 0.59 -41.02
N PRO A 64 -6.67 1.04 -41.31
CA PRO A 64 -7.84 0.16 -41.39
C PRO A 64 -7.58 -0.94 -42.42
N ILE A 65 -7.90 -2.18 -42.08
CA ILE A 65 -7.94 -3.27 -43.06
C ILE A 65 -9.12 -2.99 -44.00
N ASP A 66 -8.79 -2.51 -45.20
CA ASP A 66 -9.71 -2.47 -46.33
C ASP A 66 -10.12 -3.91 -46.71
N GLY A 67 -11.44 -4.13 -46.77
CA GLY A 67 -12.03 -5.14 -47.63
C GLY A 67 -12.09 -6.57 -47.10
N GLN A 68 -13.12 -6.88 -46.31
CA GLN A 68 -13.75 -8.20 -46.40
C GLN A 68 -15.27 -8.06 -46.18
N PRO A 69 -16.12 -8.32 -47.20
CA PRO A 69 -17.56 -8.19 -47.08
C PRO A 69 -18.15 -9.34 -46.25
N LEU A 70 -18.88 -8.99 -45.18
CA LEU A 70 -19.81 -9.90 -44.50
C LEU A 70 -21.12 -9.99 -45.33
N PRO A 71 -21.77 -11.17 -45.44
CA PRO A 71 -22.98 -11.33 -46.24
C PRO A 71 -24.17 -10.53 -45.68
N PRO A 72 -25.05 -10.00 -46.54
CA PRO A 72 -26.11 -9.07 -46.14
C PRO A 72 -27.27 -9.78 -45.41
N VAL A 73 -27.63 -9.26 -44.24
CA VAL A 73 -28.94 -9.50 -43.63
C VAL A 73 -29.96 -8.64 -44.36
N ALA A 74 -31.00 -9.29 -44.86
CA ALA A 74 -32.06 -8.72 -45.67
C ALA A 74 -32.90 -7.67 -44.91
N GLY A 75 -33.06 -6.49 -45.53
CA GLY A 75 -34.14 -5.57 -45.18
C GLY A 75 -33.81 -4.09 -45.38
N ALA A 76 -33.91 -3.59 -46.61
CA ALA A 76 -34.51 -2.28 -46.98
C ALA A 76 -34.18 -1.89 -48.44
N PRO A 77 -35.05 -1.13 -49.14
CA PRO A 77 -34.96 -0.89 -50.57
C PRO A 77 -34.07 0.32 -50.93
N GLY A 78 -33.30 0.17 -52.00
CA GLY A 78 -32.96 1.22 -52.98
C GLY A 78 -32.01 2.34 -52.53
N SER A 79 -30.76 2.29 -52.99
CA SER A 79 -29.97 3.50 -53.21
C SER A 79 -30.63 4.37 -54.28
N PRO A 80 -30.53 5.70 -54.15
CA PRO A 80 -29.94 6.45 -55.23
C PRO A 80 -28.68 7.19 -54.77
N SER A 81 -27.67 7.15 -55.62
CA SER A 81 -26.49 7.99 -55.57
C SER A 81 -26.91 9.47 -55.54
N GLY A 82 -26.44 10.21 -54.54
CA GLY A 82 -26.69 11.64 -54.40
C GLY A 82 -25.76 12.24 -53.36
N THR A 83 -24.79 13.01 -53.85
CA THR A 83 -23.85 13.80 -53.07
C THR A 83 -24.62 14.86 -52.27
N GLU A 84 -24.68 14.74 -50.94
CA GLU A 84 -25.07 15.86 -50.09
C GLU A 84 -24.30 15.83 -48.76
N VAL A 85 -23.28 16.68 -48.68
CA VAL A 85 -22.56 17.02 -47.44
C VAL A 85 -23.46 18.00 -46.69
N ALA A 86 -24.36 17.50 -45.85
CA ALA A 86 -25.08 18.29 -44.86
C ALA A 86 -24.51 17.96 -43.47
N GLY A 87 -24.02 19.00 -42.78
CA GLY A 87 -23.11 18.92 -41.63
C GLY A 87 -23.53 17.96 -40.52
N LEU A 88 -22.70 16.93 -40.30
CA LEU A 88 -22.69 16.24 -39.02
C LEU A 88 -22.00 17.14 -37.98
N PRO A 89 -22.58 17.32 -36.77
CA PRO A 89 -21.92 18.03 -35.69
C PRO A 89 -20.58 17.35 -35.36
N PRO A 90 -19.55 18.11 -34.92
CA PRO A 90 -18.27 17.54 -34.53
C PRO A 90 -18.51 16.40 -33.53
N ALA A 91 -17.96 15.22 -33.83
CA ALA A 91 -17.98 14.11 -32.89
C ALA A 91 -17.42 14.61 -31.55
N ALA A 92 -18.25 14.55 -30.51
CA ALA A 92 -17.85 14.94 -29.17
C ALA A 92 -16.58 14.18 -28.80
N ALA A 93 -15.55 14.92 -28.39
CA ALA A 93 -14.30 14.34 -27.92
C ALA A 93 -14.59 13.24 -26.88
N PRO A 94 -13.92 12.07 -26.93
CA PRO A 94 -14.10 11.03 -25.94
C PRO A 94 -13.91 11.63 -24.55
N ALA A 95 -14.92 11.48 -23.69
CA ALA A 95 -14.80 11.86 -22.29
C ALA A 95 -13.55 11.17 -21.70
N PRO A 96 -12.71 11.88 -20.93
CA PRO A 96 -11.53 11.26 -20.34
C PRO A 96 -11.97 10.04 -19.54
N ALA A 97 -11.45 8.87 -19.91
CA ALA A 97 -11.70 7.63 -19.18
C ALA A 97 -11.33 7.86 -17.70
N PRO A 98 -12.16 7.38 -16.75
CA PRO A 98 -11.83 7.50 -15.34
C PRO A 98 -10.44 6.90 -15.12
N ALA A 99 -9.53 7.68 -14.53
CA ALA A 99 -8.16 7.28 -14.30
C ALA A 99 -8.14 5.91 -13.62
N ALA A 100 -7.64 4.90 -14.33
CA ALA A 100 -7.58 3.55 -13.80
C ALA A 100 -6.76 3.59 -12.51
N THR A 101 -7.36 3.14 -11.40
CA THR A 101 -6.63 3.03 -10.14
C THR A 101 -5.51 2.02 -10.35
N SER A 102 -4.27 2.50 -10.29
CA SER A 102 -3.08 1.69 -10.55
C SER A 102 -2.44 1.25 -9.23
N ARG A 103 -1.67 0.16 -9.27
CA ARG A 103 -0.91 -0.32 -8.10
C ARG A 103 -0.04 0.78 -7.51
N THR A 104 0.67 1.52 -8.35
CA THR A 104 1.54 2.63 -7.92
C THR A 104 0.75 3.72 -7.19
N ALA A 105 -0.52 3.93 -7.54
CA ALA A 105 -1.39 4.86 -6.85
C ALA A 105 -1.69 4.45 -5.40
N MET A 106 -1.49 3.18 -5.00
CA MET A 106 -1.69 2.69 -3.63
C MET A 106 -0.44 2.81 -2.73
N VAL A 107 0.74 3.01 -3.33
CA VAL A 107 2.00 3.15 -2.59
C VAL A 107 1.97 4.43 -1.75
N GLY A 108 2.38 4.33 -0.49
CA GLY A 108 2.46 5.47 0.42
C GLY A 108 2.16 5.11 1.87
N ASN A 109 2.06 6.15 2.70
CA ASN A 109 1.69 6.05 4.10
C ASN A 109 0.17 6.09 4.25
N TRP A 110 -0.36 5.16 5.05
CA TRP A 110 -1.78 5.02 5.33
C TRP A 110 -2.03 4.99 6.83
N THR A 111 -3.12 5.61 7.25
CA THR A 111 -3.66 5.51 8.60
C THR A 111 -4.84 4.55 8.57
N ALA A 112 -4.64 3.34 9.10
CA ALA A 112 -5.67 2.34 9.26
C ALA A 112 -6.46 2.57 10.56
N ARG A 113 -7.78 2.34 10.52
CA ARG A 113 -8.70 2.38 11.64
C ARG A 113 -9.47 1.07 11.68
N ASP A 114 -9.27 0.32 12.76
CA ASP A 114 -9.95 -0.95 13.02
C ASP A 114 -11.31 -0.70 13.73
N ALA A 115 -12.19 -1.70 13.69
CA ALA A 115 -13.48 -1.70 14.38
C ALA A 115 -13.35 -1.51 15.89
N SER A 116 -12.21 -1.89 16.47
CA SER A 116 -11.87 -1.69 17.88
C SER A 116 -11.63 -0.21 18.25
N GLY A 117 -11.69 0.71 17.28
CA GLY A 117 -11.36 2.14 17.47
C GLY A 117 -9.86 2.43 17.48
N GLY A 118 -9.01 1.41 17.34
CA GLY A 118 -7.56 1.56 17.25
C GLY A 118 -7.13 2.12 15.90
N THR A 119 -6.21 3.10 15.93
CA THR A 119 -5.57 3.65 14.73
C THR A 119 -4.15 3.13 14.61
N CYS A 120 -3.72 2.77 13.40
CA CYS A 120 -2.32 2.41 13.15
C CYS A 120 -1.81 2.87 11.80
N ARG A 121 -0.48 2.84 11.63
CA ARG A 121 0.17 3.27 10.39
C ARG A 121 0.56 2.08 9.56
N VAL A 122 0.26 2.14 8.27
CA VAL A 122 0.60 1.12 7.28
C VAL A 122 1.34 1.80 6.12
N GLN A 123 2.59 1.41 5.87
CA GLN A 123 3.31 1.78 4.66
C GLN A 123 3.10 0.71 3.60
N LEU A 124 2.66 1.14 2.43
CA LEU A 124 2.67 0.34 1.20
C LEU A 124 3.85 0.83 0.35
N SER A 125 4.77 -0.06 -0.01
CA SER A 125 5.96 0.25 -0.84
C SER A 125 5.93 -0.54 -2.14
N SER A 126 6.47 0.03 -3.23
CA SER A 126 6.68 -0.68 -4.51
C SER A 126 7.90 -1.60 -4.51
N THR A 127 8.62 -1.74 -3.39
CA THR A 127 9.75 -2.67 -3.28
C THR A 127 9.28 -4.13 -3.36
N PRO A 128 9.86 -4.97 -4.24
CA PRO A 128 9.48 -6.38 -4.33
C PRO A 128 9.88 -7.19 -3.10
N ALA A 129 9.07 -8.20 -2.76
CA ALA A 129 9.22 -9.09 -1.62
C ALA A 129 8.54 -10.44 -1.89
N LEU A 130 9.32 -11.46 -2.30
CA LEU A 130 8.84 -12.85 -2.47
C LEU A 130 7.51 -12.90 -3.24
N ASP A 131 7.52 -12.42 -4.48
CA ASP A 131 6.38 -12.30 -5.41
C ASP A 131 5.34 -11.20 -5.08
N LEU A 132 5.41 -10.60 -3.90
CA LEU A 132 4.53 -9.52 -3.45
C LEU A 132 5.30 -8.20 -3.34
N TYR A 133 4.63 -7.15 -2.86
CA TYR A 133 5.24 -5.87 -2.56
C TYR A 133 5.42 -5.68 -1.06
N ARG A 134 6.44 -4.93 -0.63
CA ARG A 134 6.72 -4.66 0.79
C ARG A 134 5.60 -3.82 1.40
N ALA A 135 5.08 -4.28 2.53
CA ALA A 135 4.26 -3.47 3.44
C ALA A 135 4.90 -3.47 4.83
N SER A 136 4.62 -2.44 5.62
CA SER A 136 4.93 -2.45 7.05
C SER A 136 3.82 -1.80 7.85
N ALA A 137 3.49 -2.39 8.99
CA ALA A 137 2.49 -1.87 9.91
C ALA A 137 3.14 -1.51 11.24
N SER A 138 2.73 -0.40 11.83
CA SER A 138 3.25 0.08 13.11
C SER A 138 2.15 0.68 13.98
N GLY A 139 2.21 0.38 15.28
CA GLY A 139 1.23 0.86 16.26
C GLY A 139 -0.15 0.20 16.16
N CYS A 140 -0.28 -0.95 15.50
CA CYS A 140 -1.56 -1.65 15.40
C CYS A 140 -1.90 -2.39 16.69
N SER A 141 -3.09 -2.10 17.24
CA SER A 141 -3.70 -2.86 18.34
C SER A 141 -4.15 -4.25 17.88
N ASN A 142 -4.55 -4.37 16.61
CA ASN A 142 -4.96 -5.62 16.01
C ASN A 142 -3.73 -6.48 15.64
N GLN A 143 -3.73 -7.72 16.12
CA GLN A 143 -2.62 -8.65 15.95
C GLN A 143 -2.45 -9.17 14.51
N ASP A 144 -3.51 -9.20 13.71
CA ASP A 144 -3.41 -9.57 12.30
C ASP A 144 -2.81 -8.42 11.46
N LEU A 145 -3.12 -7.16 11.81
CA LEU A 145 -2.50 -5.99 11.18
C LEU A 145 -1.04 -5.80 11.61
N SER A 146 -0.71 -6.05 12.87
CA SER A 146 0.67 -5.91 13.38
C SER A 146 1.67 -6.84 12.66
N ARG A 147 1.18 -7.95 12.10
CA ARG A 147 1.98 -8.93 11.35
C ARG A 147 2.04 -8.68 9.84
N VAL A 148 1.44 -7.61 9.34
CA VAL A 148 1.46 -7.27 7.92
C VAL A 148 2.88 -6.91 7.45
N ASN A 149 3.36 -7.62 6.44
CA ASN A 149 4.70 -7.44 5.88
C ASN A 149 4.73 -7.34 4.35
N ALA A 150 3.63 -7.70 3.69
CA ALA A 150 3.51 -7.67 2.25
C ALA A 150 2.12 -7.23 1.80
N TRP A 151 2.02 -6.76 0.56
CA TRP A 151 0.76 -6.40 -0.08
C TRP A 151 0.77 -6.71 -1.56
N ASP A 152 -0.41 -6.79 -2.15
CA ASP A 152 -0.61 -6.84 -3.60
C ASP A 152 -1.81 -6.00 -4.01
N TYR A 153 -1.86 -5.62 -5.28
CA TYR A 153 -2.99 -4.98 -5.92
C TYR A 153 -3.42 -5.78 -7.13
N ARG A 154 -4.63 -6.32 -7.07
CA ARG A 154 -5.24 -7.15 -8.12
C ARG A 154 -6.72 -6.83 -8.22
N ASP A 155 -7.25 -6.79 -9.44
CA ASP A 155 -8.69 -6.66 -9.69
C ASP A 155 -9.37 -5.44 -9.02
N GLY A 156 -8.60 -4.38 -8.75
CA GLY A 156 -9.10 -3.18 -8.07
C GLY A 156 -9.17 -3.30 -6.54
N GLU A 157 -8.53 -4.32 -5.96
CA GLU A 157 -8.46 -4.55 -4.53
C GLU A 157 -7.00 -4.61 -4.05
N VAL A 158 -6.77 -4.08 -2.86
CA VAL A 158 -5.52 -4.17 -2.11
C VAL A 158 -5.63 -5.34 -1.14
N TYR A 159 -4.73 -6.29 -1.28
CA TYR A 159 -4.58 -7.43 -0.40
C TYR A 159 -3.41 -7.18 0.54
N LEU A 160 -3.64 -7.21 1.86
CA LEU A 160 -2.58 -7.16 2.86
C LEU A 160 -2.25 -8.59 3.30
N TYR A 161 -0.97 -8.92 3.38
CA TYR A 161 -0.47 -10.23 3.75
C TYR A 161 0.33 -10.17 5.05
N GLN A 162 0.15 -11.19 5.88
CA GLN A 162 0.91 -11.42 7.10
C GLN A 162 2.20 -12.19 6.81
N THR A 163 3.12 -12.14 7.76
CA THR A 163 4.24 -13.08 7.84
C THR A 163 3.72 -14.52 7.74
N GLY A 164 4.20 -15.27 6.74
CA GLY A 164 3.72 -16.63 6.43
C GLY A 164 2.73 -16.70 5.25
N GLY A 165 2.41 -15.58 4.60
CA GLY A 165 1.64 -15.55 3.34
C GLY A 165 0.12 -15.60 3.51
N SER A 166 -0.38 -15.56 4.75
CA SER A 166 -1.83 -15.49 5.01
C SER A 166 -2.37 -14.08 4.74
N VAL A 167 -3.59 -13.97 4.20
CA VAL A 167 -4.24 -12.66 3.99
C VAL A 167 -4.67 -12.08 5.34
N ALA A 168 -4.25 -10.86 5.64
CA ALA A 168 -4.63 -10.10 6.82
C ALA A 168 -5.94 -9.33 6.60
N ALA A 169 -6.03 -8.63 5.46
CA ALA A 169 -7.17 -7.81 5.11
C ALA A 169 -7.31 -7.69 3.59
N ARG A 170 -8.54 -7.43 3.16
CA ARG A 170 -8.87 -7.10 1.77
C ARG A 170 -9.53 -5.74 1.77
N LEU A 171 -9.01 -4.84 0.95
CA LEU A 171 -9.37 -3.43 0.94
C LEU A 171 -9.68 -3.01 -0.49
N ARG A 172 -10.68 -2.17 -0.67
CA ARG A 172 -11.05 -1.58 -1.96
C ARG A 172 -11.13 -0.09 -1.85
N GLY A 173 -10.88 0.60 -2.95
CA GLY A 173 -11.05 2.05 -3.02
C GLY A 173 -10.08 2.68 -3.99
N SER A 174 -9.67 3.88 -3.65
CA SER A 174 -8.84 4.75 -4.48
C SER A 174 -7.55 5.10 -3.76
N SER A 175 -6.71 5.91 -4.40
CA SER A 175 -5.47 6.40 -3.78
C SER A 175 -5.71 7.23 -2.51
N GLY A 176 -6.90 7.81 -2.27
CA GLY A 176 -7.15 8.63 -1.07
C GLY A 176 -7.79 7.88 0.10
N SER A 177 -8.57 6.84 -0.18
CA SER A 177 -9.29 6.07 0.84
C SER A 177 -9.46 4.62 0.41
N LEU A 178 -9.25 3.72 1.36
CA LEU A 178 -9.40 2.28 1.21
C LEU A 178 -10.30 1.77 2.32
N ASN A 179 -11.30 0.97 1.96
CA ASN A 179 -12.23 0.38 2.92
C ASN A 179 -12.34 -1.11 2.65
N GLY A 180 -12.55 -1.89 3.70
CA GLY A 180 -12.67 -3.32 3.54
C GLY A 180 -12.79 -4.03 4.89
N VAL A 181 -12.28 -5.24 4.94
CA VAL A 181 -12.45 -6.13 6.09
C VAL A 181 -11.18 -6.88 6.41
N LEU A 182 -11.00 -7.17 7.69
CA LEU A 182 -10.00 -8.11 8.17
C LEU A 182 -10.43 -9.53 7.78
N ALA A 183 -9.52 -10.29 7.18
CA ALA A 183 -9.84 -11.61 6.64
C ALA A 183 -10.18 -12.65 7.72
N LYS A 184 -9.64 -12.48 8.94
CA LYS A 184 -9.77 -13.45 10.04
C LYS A 184 -10.97 -13.18 10.93
N SER A 185 -11.22 -11.92 11.28
CA SER A 185 -12.32 -11.51 12.15
C SER A 185 -13.56 -11.02 11.39
N GLY A 186 -13.44 -10.69 10.10
CA GLY A 186 -14.49 -10.04 9.32
C GLY A 186 -14.78 -8.60 9.75
N ALA A 187 -14.02 -8.05 10.70
CA ALA A 187 -14.24 -6.71 11.22
C ALA A 187 -13.93 -5.63 10.15
N PRO A 188 -14.70 -4.53 10.11
CA PRO A 188 -14.47 -3.45 9.17
C PRO A 188 -13.13 -2.76 9.42
N LEU A 189 -12.43 -2.46 8.33
CA LEU A 189 -11.17 -1.75 8.31
C LEU A 189 -11.27 -0.61 7.30
N SER A 190 -10.92 0.60 7.74
CA SER A 190 -10.79 1.75 6.86
C SER A 190 -9.36 2.28 6.90
N MET A 191 -8.83 2.74 5.78
CA MET A 191 -7.54 3.40 5.69
C MET A 191 -7.65 4.70 4.91
N GLY A 192 -7.03 5.75 5.41
CA GLY A 192 -6.94 7.05 4.75
C GLY A 192 -5.53 7.61 4.82
N ARG A 193 -5.20 8.51 3.90
CA ARG A 193 -3.88 9.18 3.89
C ARG A 193 -3.89 10.48 4.65
#